data_AF-A0A081RL19-F1
#
_entry.id   AF-A0A081RL19-F1
#
_cell.length_a   1.000
_cell.length_b   1.000
_cell.length_c   1.000
_cell.angle_alpha   90.00
_cell.angle_beta   90.00
_cell.angle_gamma   90.00
#
_symmetry.space_group_name_H-M   'P 1'
#
loop_
_entity.id
_entity.type
_entity.pdbx_description
1 polymer ?
#
loop_
_entity_poly.entity_id
_entity_poly.type
_entity_poly.pdbx_seq_one_letter_code
_entity_poly.pdbx_strand_id
1 'polypeptide(L)'
;MSKSRELIISPKGSQAQLSKLLPQLEEEGIKIVYLDPKKLGKKKTKLQTVYPSNNANYVVLEKENTTKPKGKKVGRKFQVLSNTDIEDILTIAKKGLDFVIVEVKDWKIIPLENIIAKLHKIHTKIFAIARTPEEVRKMFSILEVGVDGVIFSTSSINEVREAMV
;
A
#
# COMPACT_ATOMS: atom_id res chain seq x y z
N MET A 1 9.21 -3.76 19.53
CA MET A 1 9.72 -2.93 18.41
C MET A 1 8.52 -2.22 17.80
N SER A 2 8.49 -0.89 17.83
CA SER A 2 7.37 -0.12 17.26
C SER A 2 7.24 -0.43 15.77
N LYS A 3 6.13 -1.04 15.35
CA LYS A 3 5.80 -1.24 13.93
C LYS A 3 5.80 0.15 13.28
N SER A 4 6.73 0.42 12.39
CA SER A 4 6.73 1.66 11.60
C SER A 4 5.61 1.56 10.58
N ARG A 5 4.52 2.31 10.81
CA ARG A 5 3.40 2.45 9.90
C ARG A 5 3.83 3.27 8.69
N GLU A 6 3.55 2.77 7.49
CA GLU A 6 3.96 3.42 6.23
C GLU A 6 2.76 4.03 5.51
N LEU A 7 2.71 5.37 5.43
CA LEU A 7 1.78 6.04 4.53
C LEU A 7 2.35 6.03 3.11
N ILE A 8 1.64 5.37 2.19
CA ILE A 8 2.02 5.19 0.80
C ILE A 8 1.09 6.06 -0.04
N ILE A 9 1.62 7.04 -0.76
CA ILE A 9 0.77 7.92 -1.56
C ILE A 9 0.62 7.39 -2.98
N SER A 10 -0.63 7.25 -3.43
CA SER A 10 -0.99 6.93 -4.82
C SER A 10 -1.43 8.22 -5.51
N PRO A 11 -0.50 8.95 -6.13
CA PRO A 11 -0.80 10.29 -6.61
C PRO A 11 -1.74 10.24 -7.83
N LYS A 12 -2.82 11.02 -7.78
CA LYS A 12 -3.79 11.16 -8.87
C LYS A 12 -3.46 12.37 -9.75
N GLY A 13 -3.78 12.26 -11.05
CA GLY A 13 -3.72 13.37 -11.99
C GLY A 13 -2.70 13.21 -13.11
N SER A 14 -2.48 14.31 -13.83
CA SER A 14 -1.57 14.42 -14.98
C SER A 14 -0.10 14.43 -14.56
N GLN A 15 0.80 14.17 -15.52
CA GLN A 15 2.26 14.19 -15.28
C GLN A 15 2.75 15.55 -14.74
N ALA A 16 2.10 16.65 -15.12
CA ALA A 16 2.41 17.99 -14.61
C ALA A 16 2.08 18.13 -13.11
N GLN A 17 0.95 17.56 -12.67
CA GLN A 17 0.57 17.53 -11.25
C GLN A 17 1.51 16.62 -10.45
N LEU A 18 1.85 15.44 -10.98
CA LEU A 18 2.81 14.54 -10.36
C LEU A 18 4.17 15.22 -10.13
N SER A 19 4.66 15.95 -11.12
CA SER A 19 5.96 16.63 -11.05
C SER A 19 6.01 17.73 -9.97
N LYS A 20 4.86 18.28 -9.58
CA LYS A 20 4.72 19.23 -8.47
C LYS A 20 4.52 18.53 -7.12
N LEU A 21 3.73 17.46 -7.10
CA LEU A 21 3.39 16.74 -5.88
C LEU A 21 4.54 15.88 -5.35
N LEU A 22 5.28 15.17 -6.21
CA LEU A 22 6.35 14.25 -5.78
C LEU A 22 7.43 14.91 -4.89
N PRO A 23 7.96 16.11 -5.21
CA PRO A 23 8.88 16.81 -4.31
C PRO A 23 8.24 17.13 -2.95
N GLN A 24 6.99 17.60 -2.96
CA GLN A 24 6.28 17.93 -1.72
C GLN A 24 6.09 16.70 -0.82
N LEU A 25 5.77 15.54 -1.41
CA LEU A 25 5.67 14.28 -0.66
C LEU A 25 7.00 13.94 0.02
N GLU A 26 8.12 14.10 -0.69
CA GLU A 26 9.45 13.85 -0.12
C GLU A 26 9.78 14.84 1.01
N GLU A 27 9.39 16.12 0.87
CA GLU A 27 9.53 17.15 1.91
C GLU A 27 8.68 16.86 3.15
N GLU A 28 7.47 16.32 3.00
CA GLU A 28 6.62 15.85 4.10
C GLU A 28 7.14 14.52 4.73
N GLY A 29 8.24 13.97 4.22
CA GLY A 29 8.86 12.76 4.76
C GLY A 29 8.22 11.45 4.28
N ILE A 30 7.36 11.49 3.26
CA ILE A 30 6.85 10.29 2.60
C ILE A 30 8.00 9.56 1.90
N LYS A 31 8.08 8.25 2.13
CA LYS A 31 9.17 7.40 1.60
C LYS A 31 8.74 6.54 0.43
N ILE A 32 7.45 6.25 0.31
CA ILE A 32 6.91 5.26 -0.63
C ILE A 32 5.73 5.86 -1.37
N VAL A 33 5.69 5.65 -2.69
CA VAL A 33 4.55 6.01 -3.55
C VAL A 33 4.06 4.82 -4.35
N TYR A 34 2.75 4.71 -4.54
CA TYR A 34 2.14 3.75 -5.45
C TYR A 34 2.07 4.36 -6.86
N LEU A 35 3.16 4.25 -7.61
CA LEU A 35 3.30 4.88 -8.92
C LEU A 35 4.26 4.07 -9.80
N ASP A 36 4.01 4.08 -11.12
CA ASP A 36 4.94 3.51 -12.09
C ASP A 36 6.32 4.20 -11.96
N PRO A 37 7.42 3.44 -11.75
CA PRO A 37 8.77 3.97 -11.73
C PRO A 37 9.11 4.87 -12.91
N LYS A 38 8.53 4.61 -14.09
CA LYS A 38 8.74 5.44 -15.30
C LYS A 38 8.14 6.84 -15.17
N LYS A 39 7.14 7.03 -14.31
CA LYS A 39 6.45 8.30 -14.09
C LYS A 39 7.09 9.18 -13.01
N LEU A 40 8.06 8.68 -12.24
CA LEU A 40 8.84 9.50 -11.29
C LEU A 40 9.62 10.64 -11.96
N GLY A 41 9.82 10.55 -13.29
CA GLY A 41 10.55 11.54 -14.06
C GLY A 41 12.08 11.38 -13.90
N LYS A 42 12.83 12.32 -14.50
CA LYS A 42 14.31 12.30 -14.49
C LYS A 42 14.94 12.90 -13.23
N LYS A 43 14.12 13.42 -12.31
CA LYS A 43 14.60 14.03 -11.06
C LYS A 43 15.06 12.92 -10.12
N LYS A 44 16.25 13.06 -9.54
CA LYS A 44 16.68 12.17 -8.45
C LYS A 44 15.69 12.35 -7.29
N THR A 45 15.04 11.27 -6.91
CA THR A 45 14.13 11.19 -5.76
C THR A 45 14.52 9.99 -4.92
N LYS A 46 14.32 10.10 -3.61
CA LYS A 46 14.50 9.01 -2.65
C LYS A 46 13.23 8.17 -2.49
N LEU A 47 12.14 8.55 -3.16
CA LEU A 47 10.86 7.83 -3.12
C LEU A 47 11.01 6.42 -3.69
N GLN A 48 10.61 5.44 -2.90
CA GLN A 48 10.46 4.06 -3.34
C GLN A 48 9.11 3.88 -4.02
N THR A 49 9.04 2.97 -4.99
CA THR A 49 7.82 2.72 -5.76
C THR A 49 7.20 1.38 -5.46
N VAL A 50 5.88 1.36 -5.32
CA VAL A 50 5.02 0.18 -5.31
C VAL A 50 4.22 0.19 -6.61
N TYR A 51 4.42 -0.79 -7.49
CA TYR A 51 3.70 -0.86 -8.76
C TYR A 51 3.75 -2.27 -9.36
N PRO A 52 2.78 -2.67 -10.21
CA PRO A 52 2.88 -3.89 -11.01
C PRO A 52 3.91 -3.76 -12.13
N SER A 53 5.17 -3.60 -11.76
CA SER A 53 6.30 -3.50 -12.69
C SER A 53 7.56 -4.08 -12.06
N ASN A 54 8.30 -4.85 -12.85
CA ASN A 54 9.58 -5.41 -12.42
C ASN A 54 10.64 -4.34 -12.13
N ASN A 55 10.42 -3.09 -12.54
CA ASN A 55 11.33 -1.97 -12.24
C ASN A 55 11.04 -1.31 -10.89
N ALA A 56 9.91 -1.62 -10.25
CA ALA A 56 9.56 -1.06 -8.95
C ALA A 56 10.43 -1.63 -7.82
N ASN A 57 10.48 -0.92 -6.69
CA ASN A 57 11.13 -1.41 -5.47
C ASN A 57 10.28 -2.51 -4.81
N TYR A 58 8.96 -2.30 -4.80
CA TYR A 58 7.93 -3.22 -4.34
C TYR A 58 7.10 -3.64 -5.56
N VAL A 59 7.25 -4.88 -5.99
CA VAL A 59 6.59 -5.39 -7.20
C VAL A 59 5.24 -5.97 -6.83
N VAL A 60 4.18 -5.45 -7.44
CA VAL A 60 2.81 -5.98 -7.29
C VAL A 60 2.55 -7.02 -8.38
N LEU A 61 2.42 -8.28 -8.00
CA LEU A 61 2.09 -9.36 -8.92
C LEU A 61 0.60 -9.31 -9.25
N GLU A 62 0.25 -9.14 -10.53
CA GLU A 62 -1.15 -9.21 -10.98
C GLU A 62 -1.62 -10.66 -11.15
N LYS A 63 -0.70 -11.59 -11.45
CA LYS A 63 -0.99 -13.00 -11.70
C LYS A 63 -0.25 -13.91 -10.71
N GLU A 64 -0.88 -15.05 -10.40
CA GLU A 64 -0.32 -16.04 -9.46
C GLU A 64 0.95 -16.71 -9.97
N ASN A 65 1.06 -16.93 -11.28
CA ASN A 65 2.16 -17.64 -11.93
C ASN A 65 3.34 -16.75 -12.33
N THR A 66 3.45 -15.56 -11.74
CA THR A 66 4.55 -14.64 -12.06
C THR A 66 5.77 -15.01 -11.21
N THR A 67 6.89 -15.34 -11.86
CA THR A 67 8.16 -15.64 -11.20
C THR A 67 8.54 -14.50 -10.26
N LYS A 68 8.77 -14.82 -8.97
CA LYS A 68 9.22 -13.82 -7.99
C LYS A 68 10.56 -13.23 -8.45
N PRO A 69 10.63 -11.92 -8.76
CA PRO A 69 11.91 -11.29 -9.04
C PRO A 69 12.84 -11.43 -7.84
N LYS A 70 14.01 -12.04 -8.05
CA LYS A 70 15.01 -12.25 -6.98
C LYS A 70 15.50 -10.91 -6.43
N GLY A 71 15.58 -10.79 -5.10
CA GLY A 71 16.09 -9.60 -4.42
C GLY A 71 15.14 -8.40 -4.32
N LYS A 72 13.88 -8.56 -4.74
CA LYS A 72 12.84 -7.53 -4.61
C LYS A 72 11.73 -7.96 -3.67
N LYS A 73 11.09 -6.98 -3.03
CA LYS A 73 9.90 -7.23 -2.23
C LYS A 73 8.72 -7.45 -3.17
N VAL A 74 8.04 -8.58 -3.02
CA VAL A 74 6.91 -8.97 -3.86
C VAL A 74 5.63 -9.00 -3.05
N GLY A 75 4.57 -8.47 -3.64
CA GLY A 75 3.25 -8.52 -3.03
C GLY A 75 2.15 -8.61 -4.07
N ARG A 76 0.90 -8.72 -3.63
CA ARG A 76 -0.25 -8.87 -4.51
C ARG A 76 -1.41 -8.03 -4.04
N LYS A 77 -2.16 -7.47 -4.99
CA LYS A 77 -3.40 -6.75 -4.71
C LYS A 77 -4.58 -7.72 -4.72
N PHE A 78 -5.41 -7.60 -3.70
CA PHE A 78 -6.63 -8.37 -3.51
C PHE A 78 -7.79 -7.42 -3.27
N GLN A 79 -8.93 -7.77 -3.85
CA GLN A 79 -10.19 -7.11 -3.57
C GLN A 79 -10.99 -8.01 -2.65
N VAL A 80 -11.42 -7.48 -1.50
CA VAL A 80 -12.14 -8.25 -0.48
C VAL A 80 -13.62 -7.94 -0.63
N LEU A 81 -14.39 -8.94 -1.06
CA LEU A 81 -15.84 -8.86 -1.20
C LEU A 81 -16.56 -9.84 -0.27
N SER A 82 -15.88 -10.90 0.14
CA SER A 82 -16.41 -12.02 0.90
C SER A 82 -15.38 -12.59 1.87
N ASN A 83 -15.82 -13.46 2.79
CA ASN A 83 -14.92 -14.19 3.67
C ASN A 83 -14.01 -15.16 2.91
N THR A 84 -14.47 -15.71 1.77
CA THR A 84 -13.66 -16.60 0.92
C THR A 84 -12.41 -15.88 0.40
N ASP A 85 -12.55 -14.61 0.00
CA ASP A 85 -11.41 -13.80 -0.46
C ASP A 85 -10.34 -13.65 0.64
N ILE A 86 -10.75 -13.60 1.91
CA ILE A 86 -9.83 -13.51 3.06
C ILE A 86 -8.99 -14.80 3.18
N GLU A 87 -9.60 -15.96 2.90
CA GLU A 87 -8.90 -17.24 2.93
C GLU A 87 -7.93 -17.39 1.75
N ASP A 88 -8.31 -16.90 0.57
CA ASP A 88 -7.45 -16.87 -0.60
C ASP A 88 -6.23 -15.98 -0.37
N ILE A 89 -6.43 -14.79 0.22
CA ILE A 89 -5.33 -13.89 0.61
C ILE A 89 -4.34 -14.63 1.51
N LEU A 90 -4.82 -15.35 2.53
CA LEU A 90 -3.97 -16.09 3.45
C LEU A 90 -3.20 -17.21 2.74
N THR A 91 -3.88 -17.96 1.88
CA THR A 91 -3.28 -19.07 1.12
C THR A 91 -2.17 -18.56 0.21
N ILE A 92 -2.39 -17.44 -0.46
CA ILE A 92 -1.40 -16.84 -1.36
C ILE A 92 -0.28 -16.18 -0.58
N ALA A 93 -0.58 -15.50 0.53
CA ALA A 93 0.44 -14.90 1.40
C ALA A 93 1.42 -15.97 1.96
N LYS A 94 0.89 -17.15 2.34
CA LYS A 94 1.69 -18.31 2.77
C LYS A 94 2.63 -18.86 1.69
N LYS A 95 2.38 -18.59 0.40
CA LYS A 95 3.32 -18.92 -0.69
C LYS A 95 4.58 -18.02 -0.66
N GLY A 96 4.72 -17.14 0.34
CA GLY A 96 5.91 -16.33 0.61
C GLY A 96 5.85 -14.94 -0.01
N LEU A 97 4.72 -14.24 0.13
CA LEU A 97 4.64 -12.82 -0.22
C LEU A 97 5.23 -11.96 0.91
N ASP A 98 5.96 -10.91 0.53
CA ASP A 98 6.50 -9.91 1.47
C ASP A 98 5.40 -8.96 1.96
N PHE A 99 4.44 -8.64 1.10
CA PHE A 99 3.30 -7.79 1.44
C PHE A 99 2.03 -8.17 0.67
N VAL A 100 0.88 -7.77 1.17
CA VAL A 100 -0.40 -7.84 0.46
C VAL A 100 -1.05 -6.47 0.45
N ILE A 101 -1.71 -6.14 -0.66
CA ILE A 101 -2.52 -4.94 -0.78
C ILE A 101 -3.99 -5.35 -0.73
N VAL A 102 -4.76 -4.81 0.19
CA VAL A 102 -6.17 -5.12 0.36
C VAL A 102 -7.04 -3.92 0.03
N GLU A 103 -7.98 -4.12 -0.88
CA GLU A 103 -9.00 -3.16 -1.27
C GLU A 103 -10.36 -3.67 -0.78
N VAL A 104 -10.92 -3.00 0.23
CA VAL A 104 -12.23 -3.36 0.80
C VAL A 104 -13.28 -2.44 0.20
N LYS A 105 -14.30 -3.01 -0.45
CA LYS A 105 -15.31 -2.22 -1.19
C LYS A 105 -16.40 -1.68 -0.26
N ASP A 106 -16.79 -2.47 0.75
CA ASP A 106 -17.68 -2.09 1.85
C ASP A 106 -16.85 -1.96 3.12
N TRP A 107 -16.51 -0.73 3.51
CA TRP A 107 -15.57 -0.34 4.57
C TRP A 107 -15.96 -0.77 6.01
N LYS A 108 -16.69 -1.88 6.17
CA LYS A 108 -16.87 -2.50 7.48
C LYS A 108 -15.50 -2.86 8.04
N ILE A 109 -15.28 -2.51 9.31
CA ILE A 109 -14.02 -2.75 10.03
C ILE A 109 -13.71 -4.26 10.10
N ILE A 110 -14.77 -5.09 10.19
CA ILE A 110 -14.74 -6.54 10.38
C ILE A 110 -13.88 -7.31 9.35
N PRO A 111 -14.04 -7.14 8.01
CA PRO A 111 -13.15 -7.78 7.03
C PRO A 111 -11.67 -7.50 7.24
N LEU A 112 -11.30 -6.26 7.52
CA LEU A 112 -9.89 -5.87 7.64
C LEU A 112 -9.29 -6.39 8.95
N GLU A 113 -10.05 -6.39 10.04
CA GLU A 113 -9.66 -7.02 11.31
C GLU A 113 -9.32 -8.50 11.14
N ASN A 114 -10.18 -9.24 10.45
CA ASN A 114 -9.98 -10.67 10.20
C ASN A 114 -8.72 -10.93 9.37
N ILE A 115 -8.47 -10.09 8.36
CA ILE A 115 -7.25 -10.16 7.55
C ILE A 115 -6.02 -9.90 8.42
N ILE A 116 -6.04 -8.83 9.23
CA ILE A 116 -4.94 -8.48 10.13
C ILE A 116 -4.67 -9.64 11.10
N ALA A 117 -5.69 -10.18 11.77
CA ALA A 117 -5.53 -11.27 12.72
C ALA A 117 -4.94 -12.54 12.09
N LYS A 118 -5.34 -12.88 10.86
CA LYS A 118 -4.83 -14.05 10.13
C LYS A 118 -3.41 -13.84 9.61
N LEU A 119 -3.13 -12.67 9.04
CA LEU A 119 -1.83 -12.36 8.43
C LEU A 119 -0.78 -11.95 9.45
N HIS A 120 -1.15 -11.44 10.63
CA HIS A 120 -0.19 -11.07 11.68
C HIS A 120 0.66 -12.25 12.18
N LYS A 121 0.15 -13.48 12.01
CA LYS A 121 0.88 -14.71 12.36
C LYS A 121 1.96 -15.07 11.34
N ILE A 122 1.93 -14.48 10.15
CA ILE A 122 2.94 -14.68 9.10
C ILE A 122 3.71 -13.37 8.90
N HIS A 123 4.98 -13.45 8.51
CA HIS A 123 5.85 -12.27 8.36
C HIS A 123 5.55 -11.49 7.06
N THR A 124 4.27 -11.27 6.75
CA THR A 124 3.78 -10.59 5.55
C THR A 124 3.16 -9.25 5.95
N LYS A 125 3.62 -8.16 5.34
CA LYS A 125 3.07 -6.81 5.59
C LYS A 125 1.68 -6.64 4.98
N ILE A 126 0.84 -5.83 5.61
CA ILE A 126 -0.51 -5.53 5.15
C ILE A 126 -0.60 -4.07 4.73
N PHE A 127 -0.93 -3.83 3.46
CA PHE A 127 -1.20 -2.51 2.91
C PHE A 127 -2.70 -2.39 2.59
N ALA A 128 -3.40 -1.42 3.18
CA ALA A 128 -4.81 -1.19 2.89
C ALA A 128 -5.00 0.02 1.98
N ILE A 129 -5.97 -0.02 1.07
CA ILE A 129 -6.28 1.13 0.20
C ILE A 129 -7.30 2.03 0.87
N ALA A 130 -6.93 3.30 1.08
CA ALA A 130 -7.81 4.36 1.57
C ALA A 130 -8.11 5.40 0.49
N ARG A 131 -9.31 5.97 0.55
CA ARG A 131 -9.81 7.01 -0.36
C ARG A 131 -9.98 8.36 0.31
N THR A 132 -10.03 8.42 1.65
CA THR A 132 -10.10 9.66 2.42
C THR A 132 -9.07 9.68 3.55
N PRO A 133 -8.65 10.87 4.02
CA PRO A 133 -7.75 10.99 5.19
C PRO A 133 -8.32 10.32 6.45
N GLU A 134 -9.63 10.39 6.66
CA GLU A 134 -10.30 9.73 7.78
C GLU A 134 -10.17 8.20 7.72
N GLU A 135 -10.27 7.61 6.53
CA GLU A 135 -10.06 6.17 6.35
C GLU A 135 -8.61 5.77 6.68
N VAL A 136 -7.62 6.60 6.32
CA VAL A 136 -6.22 6.36 6.65
C VAL A 136 -6.03 6.24 8.16
N ARG A 137 -6.55 7.21 8.93
CA ARG A 137 -6.47 7.21 10.40
C ARG A 137 -7.19 6.00 11.00
N LYS A 138 -8.38 5.66 10.48
CA LYS A 138 -9.13 4.48 10.90
C LYS A 138 -8.29 3.22 10.69
N MET A 139 -7.73 3.01 9.50
CA MET A 139 -6.94 1.81 9.15
C MET A 139 -5.71 1.61 10.04
N PHE A 140 -5.04 2.69 10.44
CA PHE A 140 -3.93 2.62 11.38
C PHE A 140 -4.37 2.30 12.82
N SER A 141 -5.64 2.49 13.16
CA SER A 141 -6.18 2.28 14.52
C SER A 141 -6.88 0.93 14.72
N ILE A 142 -7.05 0.13 13.66
CA ILE A 142 -7.78 -1.15 13.70
C ILE A 142 -7.06 -2.17 14.61
N LEU A 143 -7.79 -2.81 15.53
CA LEU A 143 -7.30 -3.82 16.50
C LEU A 143 -6.12 -3.35 17.38
N GLU A 144 -5.87 -2.04 17.52
CA GLU A 144 -4.69 -1.46 18.20
C GLU A 144 -3.34 -1.81 17.56
N VAL A 145 -3.27 -2.86 16.74
CA VAL A 145 -2.13 -3.29 15.93
C VAL A 145 -2.02 -2.45 14.66
N GLY A 146 -3.15 -2.17 14.01
CA GLY A 146 -3.25 -1.47 12.73
C GLY A 146 -2.70 -2.27 11.54
N VAL A 147 -2.85 -1.69 10.35
CA VAL A 147 -2.15 -2.16 9.14
C VAL A 147 -0.69 -1.67 9.11
N ASP A 148 0.18 -2.39 8.40
CA ASP A 148 1.59 -1.99 8.24
C ASP A 148 1.75 -0.75 7.35
N GLY A 149 0.81 -0.56 6.42
CA GLY A 149 0.77 0.65 5.60
C GLY A 149 -0.59 0.93 5.00
N VAL A 150 -0.80 2.18 4.59
CA VAL A 150 -2.02 2.62 3.94
C VAL A 150 -1.67 3.27 2.61
N ILE A 151 -2.27 2.78 1.53
CA ILE A 151 -2.18 3.37 0.21
C ILE A 151 -3.29 4.40 0.07
N PHE A 152 -2.94 5.67 0.19
CA PHE A 152 -3.88 6.78 0.11
C PHE A 152 -3.83 7.44 -1.26
N SER A 153 -4.98 7.51 -1.94
CA SER A 153 -5.05 8.00 -3.32
C SER A 153 -5.53 9.46 -3.41
N THR A 154 -4.61 10.40 -3.52
CA THR A 154 -4.86 11.85 -3.53
C THR A 154 -4.05 12.59 -4.60
N SER A 155 -4.49 13.78 -4.99
CA SER A 155 -3.73 14.73 -5.82
C SER A 155 -3.30 15.99 -5.05
N SER A 156 -3.58 16.05 -3.74
CA SER A 156 -3.41 17.23 -2.91
C SER A 156 -2.50 16.94 -1.72
N ILE A 157 -1.48 17.77 -1.54
CA ILE A 157 -0.60 17.67 -0.36
C ILE A 157 -1.35 17.98 0.94
N ASN A 158 -2.41 18.79 0.90
CA ASN A 158 -3.19 19.12 2.08
C ASN A 158 -3.93 17.89 2.63
N GLU A 159 -4.46 17.03 1.75
CA GLU A 159 -5.06 15.77 2.19
C GLU A 159 -4.03 14.80 2.77
N VAL A 160 -2.79 14.80 2.24
CA VAL A 160 -1.69 14.02 2.81
C VAL A 160 -1.37 14.49 4.23
N ARG A 161 -1.25 15.80 4.43
CA ARG A 161 -1.03 16.39 5.76
C ARG A 161 -2.15 16.03 6.70
N GLU A 162 -3.40 16.16 6.26
CA GLU A 162 -4.56 15.76 7.06
C GLU A 162 -4.49 14.28 7.46
N ALA A 163 -4.13 13.38 6.53
CA ALA A 163 -4.01 11.96 6.81
C ALA A 163 -2.88 11.60 7.81
N MET A 164 -1.93 12.52 8.04
CA MET A 164 -0.79 12.34 8.95
C MET A 164 -1.03 12.92 10.36
N VAL A 165 -2.04 13.76 10.55
CA VAL A 165 -2.48 14.26 11.87
C VAL A 165 -3.20 13.15 12.63
#